data_AF-A0ABC9CX75-F1
#
_entry.id   AF-A0ABC9CX75-F1
#
_cell.length_a   1.000
_cell.length_b   1.000
_cell.length_c   1.000
_cell.angle_alpha   90.00
_cell.angle_beta   90.00
_cell.angle_gamma   90.00
#
_symmetry.space_group_name_H-M   'P 1'
#
loop_
_entity.id
_entity.type
_entity.pdbx_description
1 polymer ?
#
loop_
_entity_poly.entity_id
_entity_poly.type
_entity_poly.pdbx_seq_one_letter_code
_entity_poly.pdbx_strand_id
1 'polypeptide(L)'
;MTLQQILARAVGDDAILNGSHVVDFIDDGSKVTAILEDGRRFEGDLLVGADGIWSKVRKTLFGHSEATFSGYTCYTGIADFVPPDIDTVGYRVFLGHKQYFVSSDVGAGKMQWYAFHKEEAGGTDPENGKKKRLLEIFSGWCENVIDLINATEEEAILRRDIYDRPPTMNWGKGRVTLLGDSVHAMQPNLGQGGCMAIEDGYQLAVELENAWQESVKSGTPMDIVSSLKRYEKERRLRVAIIHGLARMAAIMATTYRPYLGVGLGPLSFLTKLRIPHPGRVGGRFFIMIGMPAMLSWVLGGNSSKLKGRPLSCRLSDKANDQLSRWFEDDDALEEAMGGEWYLFPTSEGNSNSLQPVRLIRDEQRAISVGSRSDPSDSASSLALPMPQISERHATITCKNKAFYLTDLGSEHGTWITDNEGRRYRVPPNFPVRFRPSDVIEFGTDQKAMFRVKVLNTLPYESARRGKQQQQILQAA
;
A
#
# COMPACT_ATOMS: atom_id res chain seq x y z
N MET A 1 -7.80 -2.56 20.78
CA MET A 1 -7.99 -4.02 20.56
C MET A 1 -7.89 -4.29 19.08
N THR A 2 -7.21 -5.36 18.68
CA THR A 2 -7.12 -5.75 17.27
C THR A 2 -8.39 -6.50 16.82
N LEU A 3 -8.64 -6.58 15.50
CA LEU A 3 -9.79 -7.30 14.96
C LEU A 3 -9.84 -8.77 15.44
N GLN A 4 -8.70 -9.47 15.43
CA GLN A 4 -8.63 -10.86 15.86
C GLN A 4 -9.03 -11.04 17.33
N GLN A 5 -8.64 -10.12 18.22
CA GLN A 5 -9.05 -10.15 19.63
C GLN A 5 -10.55 -9.93 19.80
N ILE A 6 -11.15 -9.05 18.99
CA ILE A 6 -12.59 -8.80 19.01
C ILE A 6 -13.34 -10.08 18.60
N LEU A 7 -12.90 -10.73 17.52
CA LEU A 7 -13.51 -11.98 17.04
C LEU A 7 -13.33 -13.13 18.03
N ALA A 8 -12.15 -13.28 18.63
CA ALA A 8 -11.88 -14.29 19.65
C ALA A 8 -12.82 -14.14 20.85
N ARG A 9 -13.00 -12.91 21.35
CA ARG A 9 -13.94 -12.63 22.44
C ARG A 9 -15.40 -12.89 22.07
N ALA A 10 -15.77 -12.69 20.80
CA ALA A 10 -17.13 -12.91 20.34
C ALA A 10 -17.51 -14.40 20.30
N VAL A 11 -16.55 -15.29 20.06
CA VAL A 11 -16.79 -16.75 20.07
C VAL A 11 -16.66 -17.36 21.46
N GLY A 12 -15.95 -16.70 22.38
CA GLY A 12 -15.68 -17.18 23.74
C GLY A 12 -14.29 -17.78 23.87
N ASP A 13 -13.62 -17.50 24.99
CA ASP A 13 -12.25 -17.96 25.24
C ASP A 13 -12.17 -19.50 25.43
N ASP A 14 -13.28 -20.14 25.81
CA ASP A 14 -13.44 -21.59 25.95
C ASP A 14 -13.49 -22.32 24.61
N ALA A 15 -13.86 -21.63 23.52
CA ALA A 15 -13.86 -22.17 22.17
C ALA A 15 -12.46 -22.18 21.53
N ILE A 16 -11.45 -21.53 22.14
CA ILE A 16 -10.13 -21.32 21.54
C ILE A 16 -9.04 -21.96 22.40
N LEU A 17 -8.39 -22.99 21.87
CA LEU A 17 -7.26 -23.66 22.53
C LEU A 17 -5.94 -23.36 21.81
N ASN A 18 -5.17 -22.39 22.32
CA ASN A 18 -3.83 -22.07 21.83
C ASN A 18 -2.82 -23.18 22.14
N GLY A 19 -1.69 -23.20 21.42
CA GLY A 19 -0.66 -24.25 21.56
C GLY A 19 -1.12 -25.63 21.08
N SER A 20 -2.16 -25.68 20.25
CA SER A 20 -2.76 -26.92 19.75
C SER A 20 -2.42 -27.15 18.28
N HIS A 21 -1.22 -27.66 18.03
CA HIS A 21 -0.75 -27.91 16.68
C HIS A 21 -1.34 -29.23 16.14
N VAL A 22 -2.31 -29.17 15.23
CA VAL A 22 -2.86 -30.36 14.56
C VAL A 22 -1.83 -30.91 13.58
N VAL A 23 -1.45 -32.18 13.75
CA VAL A 23 -0.46 -32.86 12.92
C VAL A 23 -1.07 -33.93 12.02
N ASP A 24 -2.21 -34.50 12.42
CA ASP A 24 -2.91 -35.54 11.65
C ASP A 24 -4.41 -35.60 12.02
N PHE A 25 -5.18 -36.39 11.27
CA PHE A 25 -6.57 -36.71 11.62
C PHE A 25 -6.99 -38.10 11.13
N ILE A 26 -8.04 -38.65 11.76
CA ILE A 26 -8.68 -39.90 11.35
C ILE A 26 -10.16 -39.63 11.11
N ASP A 27 -10.67 -39.95 9.91
CA ASP A 27 -12.10 -39.93 9.57
C ASP A 27 -12.59 -41.38 9.45
N ASP A 28 -13.47 -41.81 10.35
CA ASP A 28 -14.04 -43.17 10.35
C ASP A 28 -15.40 -43.25 9.62
N GLY A 29 -15.84 -42.14 9.01
CA GLY A 29 -17.13 -42.01 8.33
C GLY A 29 -18.28 -41.60 9.24
N SER A 30 -18.13 -41.70 10.57
CA SER A 30 -19.10 -41.27 11.57
C SER A 30 -18.63 -40.06 12.38
N LYS A 31 -17.34 -40.00 12.70
CA LYS A 31 -16.65 -38.94 13.44
C LYS A 31 -15.28 -38.69 12.84
N VAL A 32 -14.71 -37.54 13.19
CA VAL A 32 -13.33 -37.19 12.88
C VAL A 32 -12.57 -36.94 14.18
N THR A 33 -11.40 -37.55 14.31
CA THR A 33 -10.47 -37.30 15.41
C THR A 33 -9.29 -36.49 14.92
N ALA A 34 -9.11 -35.27 15.41
CA ALA A 34 -7.90 -34.48 15.22
C ALA A 34 -6.81 -34.92 16.21
N ILE A 35 -5.58 -35.07 15.72
CA ILE A 35 -4.41 -35.49 16.50
C ILE A 35 -3.46 -34.31 16.61
N LEU A 36 -3.13 -33.93 17.84
CA LEU A 36 -2.16 -32.86 18.11
C LEU A 36 -0.73 -33.38 18.18
N GLU A 37 0.23 -32.48 18.01
CA GLU A 37 1.66 -32.77 18.10
C GLU A 37 2.07 -33.37 19.46
N ASP A 38 1.41 -32.98 20.54
CA ASP A 38 1.62 -33.50 21.90
C ASP A 38 0.88 -34.82 22.19
N GLY A 39 0.22 -35.40 21.18
CA GLY A 39 -0.50 -36.66 21.27
C GLY A 39 -1.94 -36.54 21.78
N ARG A 40 -2.41 -35.36 22.21
CA ARG A 40 -3.82 -35.14 22.56
C ARG A 40 -4.71 -35.37 21.34
N ARG A 41 -5.93 -35.84 21.61
CA ARG A 41 -6.93 -36.19 20.59
C ARG A 41 -8.25 -35.51 20.88
N PHE A 42 -8.87 -34.97 19.83
CA PHE A 42 -10.16 -34.29 19.90
C PHE A 42 -11.10 -34.88 18.84
N GLU A 43 -12.23 -35.42 19.30
CA GLU A 43 -13.25 -36.00 18.42
C GLU A 43 -14.34 -34.97 18.12
N GLY A 44 -14.84 -34.95 16.88
CA GLY A 44 -15.96 -34.13 16.45
C GLY A 44 -16.69 -34.72 15.25
N ASP A 45 -17.84 -34.13 14.90
CA ASP A 45 -18.64 -34.54 13.74
C ASP A 45 -18.05 -34.12 12.39
N LEU A 46 -17.20 -33.09 12.41
CA LEU A 46 -16.60 -32.40 11.28
C LEU A 46 -15.23 -31.84 11.67
N LEU A 47 -14.27 -31.87 10.75
CA LEU A 47 -13.02 -31.12 10.84
C LEU A 47 -12.93 -30.09 9.70
N VAL A 48 -12.66 -28.83 10.05
CA VAL A 48 -12.41 -27.76 9.08
C VAL A 48 -10.95 -27.34 9.16
N GLY A 49 -10.17 -27.61 8.11
CA GLY A 49 -8.81 -27.10 7.99
C GLY A 49 -8.83 -25.61 7.62
N ALA A 50 -8.62 -24.75 8.61
CA ALA A 50 -8.43 -23.30 8.44
C ALA A 50 -6.99 -22.87 8.79
N ASP A 51 -6.03 -23.76 8.52
CA ASP A 51 -4.63 -23.74 8.96
C ASP A 51 -3.65 -23.12 7.94
N GLY A 52 -4.17 -22.26 7.06
CA GLY A 52 -3.38 -21.40 6.18
C GLY A 52 -2.69 -22.11 5.01
N ILE A 53 -1.86 -21.38 4.27
CA ILE A 53 -1.20 -21.85 3.03
C ILE A 53 -0.33 -23.12 3.23
N TRP A 54 0.16 -23.36 4.44
CA TRP A 54 0.98 -24.53 4.80
C TRP A 54 0.17 -25.65 5.48
N SER A 55 -1.13 -25.68 5.20
CA SER A 55 -2.10 -26.59 5.82
C SER A 55 -1.64 -28.05 5.91
N LYS A 56 -1.62 -28.57 7.14
CA LYS A 56 -1.39 -29.98 7.45
C LYS A 56 -2.62 -30.81 7.12
N VAL A 57 -3.83 -30.27 7.38
CA VAL A 57 -5.09 -30.94 7.04
C VAL A 57 -5.17 -31.20 5.53
N ARG A 58 -4.82 -30.21 4.70
CA ARG A 58 -4.74 -30.35 3.25
C ARG A 58 -3.71 -31.40 2.84
N LYS A 59 -2.54 -31.41 3.48
CA LYS A 59 -1.48 -32.39 3.21
C LYS A 59 -1.95 -33.81 3.52
N THR A 60 -2.65 -34.04 4.63
CA THR A 60 -3.20 -35.36 4.97
C THR A 60 -4.31 -35.77 3.99
N LEU A 61 -5.18 -34.84 3.55
CA LEU A 61 -6.26 -35.12 2.60
C LEU A 61 -5.77 -35.53 1.21
N PHE A 62 -4.79 -34.80 0.66
CA PHE A 62 -4.44 -34.88 -0.76
C PHE A 62 -2.99 -35.25 -1.03
N GLY A 63 -2.22 -35.54 0.02
CA GLY A 63 -0.78 -35.72 -0.07
C GLY A 63 -0.02 -34.39 -0.14
N HIS A 64 1.30 -34.51 -0.24
CA HIS A 64 2.17 -33.35 -0.31
C HIS A 64 2.06 -32.64 -1.66
N SER A 65 1.86 -31.32 -1.61
CA SER A 65 2.07 -30.45 -2.77
C SER A 65 2.62 -29.10 -2.31
N GLU A 66 3.61 -28.59 -3.03
CA GLU A 66 4.26 -27.33 -2.71
C GLU A 66 3.38 -26.11 -2.99
N ALA A 67 3.63 -25.02 -2.26
CA ALA A 67 3.08 -23.71 -2.61
C ALA A 67 3.89 -23.12 -3.79
N THR A 68 3.23 -22.37 -4.66
CA THR A 68 3.89 -21.77 -5.83
C THR A 68 4.41 -20.39 -5.45
N PHE A 69 5.72 -20.18 -5.56
CA PHE A 69 6.29 -18.85 -5.40
C PHE A 69 5.79 -17.92 -6.51
N SER A 70 5.32 -16.74 -6.13
CA SER A 70 4.75 -15.77 -7.06
C SER A 70 5.79 -15.03 -7.91
N GLY A 71 7.08 -15.18 -7.58
CA GLY A 71 8.17 -14.39 -8.16
C GLY A 71 8.45 -13.08 -7.41
N TYR A 72 7.78 -12.83 -6.27
CA TYR A 72 7.91 -11.59 -5.52
C TYR A 72 8.25 -11.83 -4.06
N THR A 73 9.14 -10.98 -3.57
CA THR A 73 9.34 -10.73 -2.15
C THR A 73 8.64 -9.42 -1.78
N CYS A 74 8.02 -9.42 -0.60
CA CYS A 74 7.34 -8.27 -0.02
C CYS A 74 8.06 -7.85 1.25
N TYR A 75 8.38 -6.56 1.34
CA TYR A 75 8.76 -5.90 2.58
C TYR A 75 7.56 -5.16 3.13
N THR A 76 7.33 -5.23 4.43
CA THR A 76 6.22 -4.54 5.09
C THR A 76 6.71 -3.71 6.26
N GLY A 77 6.10 -2.56 6.47
CA GLY A 77 6.39 -1.70 7.62
C GLY A 77 5.21 -0.84 8.02
N ILE A 78 5.32 -0.23 9.20
CA ILE A 78 4.41 0.81 9.68
C ILE A 78 5.26 2.03 10.03
N ALA A 79 5.00 3.13 9.35
CA ALA A 79 5.73 4.39 9.52
C ALA A 79 4.92 5.37 10.37
N ASP A 80 5.60 6.10 11.27
CA ASP A 80 5.06 7.29 11.94
C ASP A 80 5.17 8.50 11.01
N PHE A 81 4.31 8.50 9.98
CA PHE A 81 4.34 9.45 8.88
C PHE A 81 2.92 9.74 8.41
N VAL A 82 2.57 11.01 8.25
CA VAL A 82 1.27 11.43 7.70
C VAL A 82 1.50 12.18 6.39
N PRO A 83 1.11 11.60 5.24
CA PRO A 83 1.17 12.29 3.96
C PRO A 83 0.35 13.58 3.97
N PRO A 84 0.78 14.63 3.26
CA PRO A 84 0.11 15.93 3.23
C PRO A 84 -1.30 15.92 2.61
N ASP A 85 -1.64 14.86 1.88
CA ASP A 85 -2.90 14.62 1.18
C ASP A 85 -3.78 13.56 1.89
N ILE A 86 -3.53 13.27 3.17
CA ILE A 86 -4.22 12.20 3.93
C ILE A 86 -5.75 12.35 3.94
N ASP A 87 -6.27 13.58 4.01
CA ASP A 87 -7.71 13.85 4.04
C ASP A 87 -8.41 13.53 2.71
N THR A 88 -7.62 13.39 1.65
CA THR A 88 -8.08 13.12 0.28
C THR A 88 -7.75 11.69 -0.15
N VAL A 89 -6.60 11.15 0.28
CA VAL A 89 -6.02 9.91 -0.22
C VAL A 89 -5.68 8.96 0.93
N GLY A 90 -6.55 7.96 1.15
CA GLY A 90 -6.37 6.93 2.17
C GLY A 90 -5.59 5.68 1.72
N TYR A 91 -5.47 5.46 0.41
CA TYR A 91 -4.77 4.30 -0.18
C TYR A 91 -4.01 4.70 -1.43
N ARG A 92 -2.72 4.35 -1.52
CA ARG A 92 -1.83 4.70 -2.64
C ARG A 92 -1.21 3.45 -3.24
N VAL A 93 -1.09 3.45 -4.56
CA VAL A 93 -0.36 2.43 -5.32
C VAL A 93 0.66 3.15 -6.20
N PHE A 94 1.93 2.83 -6.00
CA PHE A 94 3.06 3.34 -6.76
C PHE A 94 3.58 2.22 -7.65
N LEU A 95 3.63 2.46 -8.97
CA LEU A 95 3.98 1.44 -9.96
C LEU A 95 5.38 1.67 -10.51
N GLY A 96 6.16 0.59 -10.62
CA GLY A 96 7.47 0.60 -11.24
C GLY A 96 7.76 -0.68 -12.01
N HIS A 97 8.91 -0.72 -12.69
CA HIS A 97 9.27 -1.90 -13.48
C HIS A 97 9.75 -3.03 -12.55
N LYS A 98 9.04 -4.18 -12.55
CA LYS A 98 9.34 -5.34 -11.68
C LYS A 98 9.19 -5.10 -10.17
N GLN A 99 8.62 -3.97 -9.78
CA GLN A 99 8.41 -3.59 -8.38
C GLN A 99 7.24 -2.63 -8.27
N TYR A 100 6.54 -2.70 -7.15
CA TYR A 100 5.45 -1.78 -6.82
C TYR A 100 5.40 -1.59 -5.31
N PHE A 101 4.85 -0.46 -4.90
CA PHE A 101 4.76 -0.06 -3.50
C PHE A 101 3.32 0.35 -3.22
N VAL A 102 2.77 -0.05 -2.08
CA VAL A 102 1.45 0.40 -1.64
C VAL A 102 1.53 0.94 -0.23
N SER A 103 0.71 1.95 0.06
CA SER A 103 0.61 2.53 1.40
C SER A 103 -0.83 2.87 1.74
N SER A 104 -1.22 2.59 2.98
CA SER A 104 -2.58 2.84 3.48
C SER A 104 -2.56 3.45 4.87
N ASP A 105 -3.51 4.35 5.12
CA ASP A 105 -3.75 4.91 6.46
C ASP A 105 -4.25 3.81 7.40
N VAL A 106 -3.62 3.69 8.56
CA VAL A 106 -4.06 2.79 9.64
C VAL A 106 -4.50 3.56 10.89
N GLY A 107 -4.63 4.88 10.77
CA GLY A 107 -5.05 5.79 11.84
C GLY A 107 -3.92 6.17 12.79
N ALA A 108 -4.24 7.08 13.72
CA ALA A 108 -3.32 7.56 14.76
C ALA A 108 -1.97 8.09 14.23
N GLY A 109 -1.96 8.66 13.03
CA GLY A 109 -0.77 9.22 12.40
C GLY A 109 0.20 8.19 11.82
N LYS A 110 -0.27 6.95 11.60
CA LYS A 110 0.55 5.84 11.10
C LYS A 110 0.12 5.40 9.72
N MET A 111 1.10 5.07 8.88
CA MET A 111 0.90 4.52 7.54
C MET A 111 1.48 3.11 7.47
N GLN A 112 0.67 2.13 7.11
CA GLN A 112 1.19 0.81 6.74
C GLN A 112 1.61 0.83 5.28
N TRP A 113 2.72 0.16 4.97
CA TRP A 113 3.17 0.02 3.59
C TRP A 113 3.66 -1.40 3.28
N TYR A 114 3.59 -1.72 1.99
CA TYR A 114 4.07 -2.98 1.41
C TYR A 114 4.88 -2.65 0.15
N ALA A 115 6.10 -3.16 0.08
CA ALA A 115 7.04 -2.95 -1.01
C ALA A 115 7.33 -4.30 -1.68
N PHE A 116 6.85 -4.48 -2.89
CA PHE A 116 7.00 -5.71 -3.64
C PHE A 116 8.13 -5.58 -4.65
N HIS A 117 9.06 -6.53 -4.62
CA HIS A 117 10.23 -6.56 -5.50
C HIS A 117 10.37 -7.96 -6.10
N LYS A 118 10.62 -8.02 -7.41
CA LYS A 118 10.84 -9.29 -8.12
C LYS A 118 12.26 -9.80 -7.82
N GLU A 119 12.36 -10.84 -7.02
CA GLU A 119 13.60 -11.57 -6.74
C GLU A 119 13.32 -13.06 -6.53
N GLU A 120 14.36 -13.88 -6.48
CA GLU A 120 14.23 -15.31 -6.17
C GLU A 120 13.85 -15.52 -4.71
N ALA A 121 13.15 -16.62 -4.43
CA ALA A 121 12.72 -16.96 -3.07
C ALA A 121 13.89 -17.39 -2.18
N GLY A 122 13.71 -17.27 -0.86
CA GLY A 122 14.66 -17.73 0.15
C GLY A 122 15.79 -16.75 0.46
N GLY A 123 15.72 -15.52 -0.06
CA GLY A 123 16.69 -14.48 0.24
C GLY A 123 16.70 -14.05 1.73
N THR A 124 17.83 -13.50 2.17
CA THR A 124 17.98 -12.90 3.49
C THR A 124 18.69 -11.57 3.38
N ASP A 125 18.32 -10.62 4.23
CA ASP A 125 19.04 -9.36 4.34
C ASP A 125 20.08 -9.43 5.46
N PRO A 126 21.16 -8.65 5.36
CA PRO A 126 22.06 -8.41 6.49
C PRO A 126 21.29 -7.91 7.71
N GLU A 127 21.77 -8.25 8.91
CA GLU A 127 21.28 -7.65 10.15
C GLU A 127 21.40 -6.12 10.05
N ASN A 128 20.30 -5.43 10.35
CA ASN A 128 20.15 -3.97 10.19
C ASN A 128 20.44 -3.43 8.77
N GLY A 129 20.26 -4.25 7.73
CA GLY A 129 20.49 -3.89 6.33
C GLY A 129 19.23 -3.66 5.48
N LYS A 130 18.02 -3.89 6.01
CA LYS A 130 16.78 -3.89 5.21
C LYS A 130 16.42 -2.50 4.72
N LYS A 131 16.49 -1.47 5.58
CA LYS A 131 16.20 -0.09 5.18
C LYS A 131 17.17 0.38 4.11
N LYS A 132 18.47 0.12 4.29
CA LYS A 132 19.49 0.48 3.29
C LYS A 132 19.20 -0.18 1.94
N ARG A 133 18.96 -1.50 1.94
CA ARG A 133 18.60 -2.25 0.72
C ARG A 133 17.32 -1.71 0.07
N LEU A 134 16.29 -1.40 0.86
CA LEU A 134 15.05 -0.82 0.34
C LEU A 134 15.31 0.54 -0.31
N LEU A 135 16.12 1.41 0.30
CA LEU A 135 16.49 2.70 -0.30
C LEU A 135 17.29 2.52 -1.60
N GLU A 136 18.09 1.47 -1.72
CA GLU A 136 18.77 1.11 -2.97
C GLU A 136 17.79 0.60 -4.04
N ILE A 137 16.88 -0.32 -3.70
CA ILE A 137 15.87 -0.89 -4.59
C ILE A 137 14.89 0.18 -5.10
N PHE A 138 14.47 1.07 -4.21
CA PHE A 138 13.53 2.16 -4.50
C PHE A 138 14.24 3.47 -4.81
N SER A 139 15.54 3.44 -5.11
CA SER A 139 16.29 4.62 -5.56
C SER A 139 15.62 5.26 -6.78
N GLY A 140 15.46 6.58 -6.76
CA GLY A 140 14.78 7.35 -7.80
C GLY A 140 13.25 7.26 -7.80
N TRP A 141 12.63 6.62 -6.79
CA TRP A 141 11.19 6.69 -6.58
C TRP A 141 10.78 8.02 -5.96
N CYS A 142 9.48 8.31 -6.01
CA CYS A 142 8.95 9.53 -5.42
C CYS A 142 9.19 9.60 -3.90
N GLU A 143 9.26 10.83 -3.40
CA GLU A 143 9.60 11.10 -2.00
C GLU A 143 8.70 10.37 -1.01
N ASN A 144 7.40 10.20 -1.31
CA ASN A 144 6.49 9.46 -0.43
C ASN A 144 6.99 8.04 -0.12
N VAL A 145 7.54 7.33 -1.11
CA VAL A 145 8.07 5.98 -0.90
C VAL A 145 9.33 6.02 -0.05
N ILE A 146 10.24 6.96 -0.36
CA ILE A 146 11.50 7.13 0.36
C ILE A 146 11.25 7.55 1.82
N ASP A 147 10.34 8.50 2.05
CA ASP A 147 10.01 9.02 3.36
C ASP A 147 9.32 7.95 4.24
N LEU A 148 8.44 7.12 3.67
CA LEU A 148 7.85 5.98 4.38
C LEU A 148 8.92 4.96 4.81
N ILE A 149 9.87 4.64 3.94
CA ILE A 149 10.98 3.72 4.27
C ILE A 149 11.86 4.33 5.37
N ASN A 150 12.21 5.61 5.26
CA ASN A 150 13.04 6.31 6.25
C ASN A 150 12.37 6.40 7.63
N ALA A 151 11.07 6.71 7.66
CA ALA A 151 10.26 6.86 8.88
C ALA A 151 9.86 5.54 9.55
N THR A 152 10.26 4.39 9.00
CA THR A 152 10.02 3.08 9.60
C THR A 152 11.27 2.59 10.32
N GLU A 153 11.16 2.16 11.58
CA GLU A 153 12.31 1.57 12.30
C GLU A 153 12.83 0.31 11.61
N GLU A 154 14.14 0.08 11.63
CA GLU A 154 14.81 -1.02 10.89
C GLU A 154 14.28 -2.40 11.32
N GLU A 155 14.05 -2.58 12.63
CA GLU A 155 13.57 -3.83 13.21
C GLU A 155 12.07 -4.07 12.93
N ALA A 156 11.33 -3.01 12.59
CA ALA A 156 9.92 -3.08 12.22
C ALA A 156 9.71 -3.46 10.74
N ILE A 157 10.77 -3.50 9.93
CA ILE A 157 10.71 -3.93 8.53
C ILE A 157 10.76 -5.46 8.45
N LEU A 158 9.70 -6.05 7.90
CA LEU A 158 9.58 -7.50 7.75
C LEU A 158 9.68 -7.89 6.27
N ARG A 159 10.54 -8.85 5.93
CA ARG A 159 10.66 -9.46 4.60
C ARG A 159 9.88 -10.77 4.56
N ARG A 160 9.08 -10.99 3.51
CA ARG A 160 8.38 -12.26 3.27
C ARG A 160 8.32 -12.56 1.77
N ASP A 161 8.55 -13.80 1.41
CA ASP A 161 8.31 -14.27 0.05
C ASP A 161 6.82 -14.57 -0.14
N ILE A 162 6.27 -14.16 -1.28
CA ILE A 162 4.85 -14.31 -1.58
C ILE A 162 4.60 -15.62 -2.32
N TYR A 163 3.74 -16.45 -1.74
CA TYR A 163 3.32 -17.73 -2.30
C TYR A 163 1.82 -17.74 -2.52
N ASP A 164 1.38 -18.51 -3.50
CA ASP A 164 -0.02 -18.86 -3.71
C ASP A 164 -0.15 -20.37 -3.96
N ARG A 165 -1.39 -20.85 -4.16
CA ARG A 165 -1.65 -22.23 -4.57
C ARG A 165 -2.61 -22.26 -5.75
N PRO A 166 -2.33 -23.04 -6.81
CA PRO A 166 -3.29 -23.22 -7.89
C PRO A 166 -4.67 -23.65 -7.35
N PRO A 167 -5.78 -23.07 -7.85
CA PRO A 167 -7.11 -23.45 -7.42
C PRO A 167 -7.35 -24.96 -7.57
N THR A 168 -7.94 -25.57 -6.55
CA THR A 168 -8.39 -26.98 -6.59
C THR A 168 -9.90 -27.06 -6.66
N MET A 169 -10.38 -28.05 -7.40
CA MET A 169 -11.82 -28.36 -7.52
C MET A 169 -12.32 -29.28 -6.41
N ASN A 170 -11.44 -29.77 -5.53
CA ASN A 170 -11.80 -30.63 -4.40
C ASN A 170 -11.30 -29.99 -3.10
N TRP A 171 -12.21 -29.69 -2.18
CA TRP A 171 -11.92 -28.94 -0.95
C TRP A 171 -11.94 -29.84 0.29
N GLY A 172 -12.44 -31.06 0.16
CA GLY A 172 -12.59 -31.98 1.28
C GLY A 172 -12.95 -33.39 0.87
N LYS A 173 -12.82 -34.32 1.82
CA LYS A 173 -13.20 -35.73 1.68
C LYS A 173 -13.87 -36.18 2.97
N GLY A 174 -14.98 -36.92 2.84
CA GLY A 174 -15.73 -37.40 4.00
C GLY A 174 -16.20 -36.25 4.87
N ARG A 175 -15.86 -36.30 6.16
CA ARG A 175 -16.23 -35.31 7.18
C ARG A 175 -15.17 -34.23 7.38
N VAL A 176 -14.25 -34.08 6.44
CA VAL A 176 -13.17 -33.09 6.51
C VAL A 176 -13.23 -32.15 5.31
N THR A 177 -13.20 -30.84 5.56
CA THR A 177 -13.16 -29.80 4.53
C THR A 177 -12.09 -28.75 4.82
N LEU A 178 -11.75 -27.94 3.83
CA LEU A 178 -10.80 -26.84 3.93
C LEU A 178 -11.51 -25.49 3.77
N LEU A 179 -10.95 -24.44 4.36
CA LEU A 179 -11.48 -23.08 4.35
C LEU A 179 -10.35 -22.05 4.28
N GLY A 180 -10.54 -20.99 3.49
CA GLY A 180 -9.56 -19.91 3.39
C GLY A 180 -8.27 -20.35 2.69
N ASP A 181 -7.14 -19.84 3.19
CA ASP A 181 -5.82 -20.06 2.60
C ASP A 181 -5.39 -21.54 2.57
N SER A 182 -5.99 -22.40 3.39
CA SER A 182 -5.72 -23.85 3.34
C SER A 182 -6.17 -24.51 2.03
N VAL A 183 -7.05 -23.87 1.25
CA VAL A 183 -7.52 -24.38 -0.04
C VAL A 183 -7.29 -23.42 -1.20
N HIS A 184 -7.31 -22.11 -0.96
CA HIS A 184 -7.24 -21.11 -2.02
C HIS A 184 -6.36 -19.91 -1.69
N ALA A 185 -5.25 -20.13 -0.98
CA ALA A 185 -4.20 -19.13 -0.79
C ALA A 185 -3.85 -18.44 -2.12
N MET A 186 -3.96 -17.11 -2.14
CA MET A 186 -3.83 -16.28 -3.33
C MET A 186 -2.89 -15.10 -3.08
N GLN A 187 -2.39 -14.52 -4.16
CA GLN A 187 -1.55 -13.32 -4.07
C GLN A 187 -2.34 -12.11 -3.53
N PRO A 188 -1.71 -11.22 -2.76
CA PRO A 188 -2.41 -10.16 -2.03
C PRO A 188 -2.90 -8.98 -2.91
N ASN A 189 -2.69 -9.03 -4.23
CA ASN A 189 -2.84 -7.87 -5.13
C ASN A 189 -4.25 -7.28 -5.22
N LEU A 190 -5.28 -8.04 -4.85
CA LEU A 190 -6.66 -7.56 -4.78
C LEU A 190 -7.19 -7.39 -3.35
N GLY A 191 -6.39 -7.74 -2.33
CA GLY A 191 -6.83 -7.73 -0.93
C GLY A 191 -8.01 -8.67 -0.64
N GLN A 192 -8.22 -9.73 -1.43
CA GLN A 192 -9.43 -10.56 -1.37
C GLN A 192 -9.32 -11.86 -0.57
N GLY A 193 -8.11 -12.30 -0.15
CA GLY A 193 -7.95 -13.58 0.55
C GLY A 193 -8.81 -13.68 1.81
N GLY A 194 -8.73 -12.68 2.69
CA GLY A 194 -9.56 -12.58 3.89
C GLY A 194 -11.06 -12.49 3.58
N CYS A 195 -11.44 -11.72 2.56
CA CYS A 195 -12.84 -11.64 2.11
C CYS A 195 -13.38 -13.01 1.67
N MET A 196 -12.58 -13.78 0.92
CA MET A 196 -12.97 -15.12 0.49
C MET A 196 -13.10 -16.07 1.67
N ALA A 197 -12.21 -16.01 2.66
CA ALA A 197 -12.31 -16.81 3.88
C ALA A 197 -13.56 -16.48 4.71
N ILE A 198 -13.95 -15.20 4.77
CA ILE A 198 -15.20 -14.77 5.44
C ILE A 198 -16.42 -15.32 4.69
N GLU A 199 -16.44 -15.19 3.36
CA GLU A 199 -17.52 -15.74 2.54
C GLU A 199 -17.61 -17.27 2.66
N ASP A 200 -16.47 -17.96 2.78
CA ASP A 200 -16.44 -19.39 3.03
C ASP A 200 -17.07 -19.75 4.37
N GLY A 201 -16.67 -19.08 5.45
CA GLY A 201 -17.21 -19.32 6.79
C GLY A 201 -18.72 -19.11 6.82
N TYR A 202 -19.20 -18.04 6.17
CA TYR A 202 -20.62 -17.79 6.02
C TYR A 202 -21.33 -18.89 5.22
N GLN A 203 -20.82 -19.28 4.05
CA GLN A 203 -21.46 -20.29 3.22
C GLN A 203 -21.45 -21.67 3.90
N LEU A 204 -20.38 -22.02 4.61
CA LEU A 204 -20.30 -23.26 5.39
C LEU A 204 -21.36 -23.27 6.50
N ALA A 205 -21.49 -22.17 7.26
CA ALA A 205 -22.51 -22.05 8.29
C ALA A 205 -23.94 -22.20 7.72
N VAL A 206 -24.22 -21.59 6.55
CA VAL A 206 -25.52 -21.71 5.87
C VAL A 206 -25.83 -23.16 5.49
N GLU A 207 -24.87 -23.89 4.91
CA GLU A 207 -25.09 -25.29 4.52
C GLU A 207 -25.26 -26.22 5.72
N LEU A 208 -24.54 -25.96 6.82
CA LEU A 208 -24.69 -26.72 8.06
C LEU A 208 -26.04 -26.43 8.74
N GLU A 209 -26.46 -25.16 8.80
CA GLU A 209 -27.77 -24.76 9.33
C GLU A 209 -28.90 -25.43 8.55
N ASN A 210 -28.87 -25.37 7.22
CA ASN A 210 -29.89 -26.00 6.37
C ASN A 210 -30.00 -27.50 6.64
N ALA A 211 -28.87 -28.19 6.76
CA ALA A 211 -28.86 -29.62 7.04
C ALA A 211 -29.31 -29.96 8.46
N TRP A 212 -29.00 -29.11 9.44
CA TRP A 212 -29.52 -29.24 10.79
C TRP A 212 -31.05 -29.09 10.82
N GLN A 213 -31.59 -28.05 10.17
CA GLN A 213 -33.03 -27.83 10.07
C GLN A 213 -33.75 -29.00 9.36
N GLU A 214 -33.16 -29.52 8.29
CA GLU A 214 -33.68 -30.70 7.59
C GLU A 214 -33.67 -31.94 8.49
N SER A 215 -32.57 -32.18 9.21
CA SER A 215 -32.43 -33.27 10.18
C SER A 215 -33.47 -33.20 11.30
N VAL A 216 -33.72 -32.01 11.85
CA VAL A 216 -34.76 -31.78 12.87
C VAL A 216 -36.14 -32.08 12.30
N LYS A 217 -36.42 -31.68 11.06
CA LYS A 217 -37.72 -31.88 10.42
C LYS A 217 -37.98 -33.34 10.02
N SER A 218 -36.96 -34.04 9.51
CA SER A 218 -37.09 -35.43 9.03
C SER A 218 -36.91 -36.48 10.13
N GLY A 219 -36.29 -36.11 11.25
CA GLY A 219 -35.89 -37.05 12.30
C GLY A 219 -34.71 -37.96 11.90
N THR A 220 -34.03 -37.66 10.79
CA THR A 220 -32.86 -38.42 10.31
C THR A 220 -31.56 -37.74 10.71
N PRO A 221 -30.45 -38.48 10.89
CA PRO A 221 -29.14 -37.88 11.13
C PRO A 221 -28.77 -36.86 10.05
N MET A 222 -28.07 -35.79 10.45
CA MET A 222 -27.62 -34.75 9.54
C MET A 222 -26.59 -35.30 8.54
N ASP A 223 -26.85 -35.12 7.24
CA ASP A 223 -25.93 -35.49 6.18
C ASP A 223 -24.84 -34.42 5.99
N ILE A 224 -23.82 -34.49 6.85
CA ILE A 224 -22.68 -33.56 6.85
C ILE A 224 -21.93 -33.61 5.53
N VAL A 225 -21.68 -34.80 4.98
CA VAL A 225 -20.85 -34.98 3.77
C VAL A 225 -21.48 -34.26 2.58
N SER A 226 -22.79 -34.40 2.37
CA SER A 226 -23.49 -33.68 1.31
C SER A 226 -23.48 -32.17 1.53
N SER A 227 -23.59 -31.69 2.78
CA SER A 227 -23.48 -30.26 3.10
C SER A 227 -22.12 -29.68 2.75
N LEU A 228 -21.03 -30.38 3.07
CA LEU A 228 -19.67 -29.94 2.71
C LEU A 228 -19.49 -29.87 1.19
N LYS A 229 -20.09 -30.80 0.43
CA LYS A 229 -20.04 -30.78 -1.04
C LYS A 229 -20.86 -29.64 -1.63
N ARG A 230 -21.99 -29.27 -1.04
CA ARG A 230 -22.75 -28.06 -1.43
C ARG A 230 -21.95 -26.80 -1.15
N TYR A 231 -21.33 -26.69 0.03
CA TYR A 231 -20.42 -25.60 0.37
C TYR A 231 -19.30 -25.43 -0.67
N GLU A 232 -18.58 -26.50 -1.00
CA GLU A 232 -17.54 -26.52 -2.03
C GLU A 232 -18.08 -26.04 -3.40
N LYS A 233 -19.25 -26.55 -3.81
CA LYS A 233 -19.87 -26.21 -5.09
C LYS A 233 -20.22 -24.72 -5.19
N GLU A 234 -20.77 -24.14 -4.13
CA GLU A 234 -21.17 -22.73 -4.08
C GLU A 234 -19.95 -21.78 -4.08
N ARG A 235 -18.81 -22.21 -3.53
CA ARG A 235 -17.62 -21.36 -3.37
C ARG A 235 -16.62 -21.46 -4.51
N ARG A 236 -16.40 -22.65 -5.06
CA ARG A 236 -15.28 -22.95 -5.97
C ARG A 236 -15.17 -22.00 -7.16
N LEU A 237 -16.29 -21.66 -7.82
CA LEU A 237 -16.28 -20.83 -9.02
C LEU A 237 -15.89 -19.38 -8.69
N ARG A 238 -16.49 -18.82 -7.64
CA ARG A 238 -16.20 -17.46 -7.20
C ARG A 238 -14.74 -17.32 -6.80
N VAL A 239 -14.25 -18.25 -5.99
CA VAL A 239 -12.86 -18.25 -5.55
C VAL A 239 -11.89 -18.42 -6.71
N ALA A 240 -12.13 -19.35 -7.64
CA ALA A 240 -11.26 -19.55 -8.80
C ALA A 240 -11.15 -18.28 -9.68
N ILE A 241 -12.27 -17.57 -9.87
CA ILE A 241 -12.28 -16.30 -10.62
C ILE A 241 -11.45 -15.24 -9.89
N ILE A 242 -11.71 -15.02 -8.59
CA ILE A 242 -10.98 -14.02 -7.79
C ILE A 242 -9.48 -14.33 -7.74
N HIS A 243 -9.13 -15.61 -7.55
CA HIS A 243 -7.74 -16.06 -7.58
C HIS A 243 -7.07 -15.78 -8.94
N GLY A 244 -7.77 -16.08 -10.05
CA GLY A 244 -7.29 -15.77 -11.39
C GLY A 244 -7.06 -14.27 -11.59
N LEU A 245 -8.00 -13.44 -11.15
CA LEU A 245 -7.87 -11.98 -11.20
C LEU A 245 -6.70 -11.47 -10.34
N ALA A 246 -6.44 -12.07 -9.17
CA ALA A 246 -5.33 -11.69 -8.29
C ALA A 246 -3.97 -11.93 -8.93
N ARG A 247 -3.80 -13.06 -9.65
CA ARG A 247 -2.60 -13.33 -10.44
C ARG A 247 -2.46 -12.36 -11.63
N MET A 248 -3.55 -12.08 -12.34
CA MET A 248 -3.54 -11.15 -13.46
C MET A 248 -3.18 -9.72 -13.02
N ALA A 249 -3.71 -9.26 -11.89
CA ALA A 249 -3.38 -7.95 -11.32
C ALA A 249 -1.87 -7.83 -11.00
N ALA A 250 -1.25 -8.89 -10.47
CA ALA A 250 0.19 -8.95 -10.22
C ALA A 250 1.01 -8.74 -11.51
N ILE A 251 0.62 -9.45 -12.57
CA ILE A 251 1.28 -9.38 -13.88
C ILE A 251 1.13 -7.97 -14.45
N MET A 252 -0.07 -7.39 -14.40
CA MET A 252 -0.34 -6.06 -14.92
C MET A 252 0.43 -4.97 -14.17
N ALA A 253 0.49 -5.03 -12.84
CA ALA A 253 1.18 -4.03 -12.01
C ALA A 253 2.69 -3.96 -12.33
N THR A 254 3.27 -5.05 -12.80
CA THR A 254 4.73 -5.20 -12.97
C THR A 254 5.21 -5.14 -14.42
N THR A 255 4.30 -5.30 -15.39
CA THR A 255 4.58 -5.22 -16.83
C THR A 255 4.11 -3.91 -17.49
N TYR A 256 3.75 -2.90 -16.69
CA TYR A 256 2.97 -1.71 -17.08
C TYR A 256 3.59 -0.75 -18.13
N ARG A 257 4.89 -0.82 -18.44
CA ARG A 257 5.60 0.16 -19.31
C ARG A 257 5.13 0.23 -20.78
N PRO A 258 4.88 -0.88 -21.51
CA PRO A 258 4.47 -0.83 -22.92
C PRO A 258 3.11 -0.16 -23.13
N TYR A 259 2.21 -0.23 -22.15
CA TYR A 259 0.86 0.34 -22.24
C TYR A 259 0.83 1.87 -22.04
N LEU A 260 1.84 2.43 -21.37
CA LEU A 260 1.99 3.87 -21.15
C LEU A 260 2.85 4.57 -22.21
N GLY A 261 3.45 3.83 -23.16
CA GLY A 261 4.33 4.41 -24.19
C GLY A 261 5.74 4.75 -23.69
N VAL A 262 6.13 4.28 -22.50
CA VAL A 262 7.45 4.48 -21.92
C VAL A 262 8.34 3.28 -22.28
N GLY A 263 9.46 3.53 -22.97
CA GLY A 263 10.42 2.48 -23.36
C GLY A 263 10.42 2.08 -24.84
N LEU A 264 9.83 2.89 -25.74
CA LEU A 264 9.84 2.64 -27.20
C LEU A 264 11.22 2.80 -27.88
N GLY A 265 12.27 3.14 -27.12
CA GLY A 265 13.63 3.32 -27.64
C GLY A 265 13.66 4.30 -28.84
N PRO A 266 14.24 3.92 -29.99
CA PRO A 266 14.34 4.79 -31.17
C PRO A 266 12.98 5.18 -31.79
N LEU A 267 11.87 4.59 -31.34
CA LEU A 267 10.51 4.91 -31.78
C LEU A 267 9.78 5.91 -30.86
N SER A 268 10.51 6.59 -29.96
CA SER A 268 9.92 7.60 -29.06
C SER A 268 9.18 8.73 -29.80
N PHE A 269 9.49 8.99 -31.08
CA PHE A 269 8.76 9.97 -31.89
C PHE A 269 7.27 9.63 -32.09
N LEU A 270 6.87 8.35 -31.97
CA LEU A 270 5.47 7.93 -32.08
C LEU A 270 4.60 8.46 -30.93
N THR A 271 5.18 8.77 -29.77
CA THR A 271 4.42 9.38 -28.66
C THR A 271 4.00 10.83 -28.97
N LYS A 272 4.74 11.53 -29.83
CA LYS A 272 4.42 12.90 -30.28
C LYS A 272 3.19 12.96 -31.19
N LEU A 273 2.86 11.87 -31.89
CA LEU A 273 1.73 11.84 -32.81
C LEU A 273 0.37 11.83 -32.08
N ARG A 274 0.32 11.60 -30.75
CA ARG A 274 -0.92 11.57 -29.94
C ARG A 274 -2.06 10.70 -30.51
N ILE A 275 -1.80 9.83 -31.49
CA ILE A 275 -2.82 8.93 -32.06
C ILE A 275 -2.97 7.76 -31.09
N PRO A 276 -4.12 7.61 -30.42
CA PRO A 276 -4.32 6.48 -29.52
C PRO A 276 -4.41 5.21 -30.36
N HIS A 277 -3.56 4.23 -30.04
CA HIS A 277 -3.58 2.92 -30.69
C HIS A 277 -5.01 2.36 -30.73
N PRO A 278 -5.53 1.82 -31.85
CA PRO A 278 -6.93 1.39 -31.96
C PRO A 278 -7.31 0.34 -30.89
N GLY A 279 -6.39 -0.57 -30.56
CA GLY A 279 -6.54 -1.49 -29.42
C GLY A 279 -6.62 -0.82 -28.03
N ARG A 280 -6.04 0.38 -27.86
CA ARG A 280 -6.15 1.21 -26.64
C ARG A 280 -7.50 1.91 -26.56
N VAL A 281 -8.07 2.33 -27.68
CA VAL A 281 -9.42 2.94 -27.74
C VAL A 281 -10.49 1.86 -27.49
N GLY A 282 -10.42 0.74 -28.20
CA GLY A 282 -11.30 -0.41 -27.97
C GLY A 282 -11.15 -0.97 -26.56
N GLY A 283 -9.91 -1.19 -26.10
CA GLY A 283 -9.62 -1.63 -24.74
C GLY A 283 -10.12 -0.67 -23.66
N ARG A 284 -9.97 0.65 -23.85
CA ARG A 284 -10.51 1.66 -22.92
C ARG A 284 -12.03 1.62 -22.85
N PHE A 285 -12.72 1.43 -23.97
CA PHE A 285 -14.18 1.29 -23.99
C PHE A 285 -14.65 0.04 -23.23
N PHE A 286 -14.04 -1.12 -23.51
CA PHE A 286 -14.34 -2.37 -22.79
C PHE A 286 -14.01 -2.28 -21.30
N ILE A 287 -12.88 -1.65 -20.93
CA ILE A 287 -12.50 -1.44 -19.53
C ILE A 287 -13.48 -0.47 -18.85
N MET A 288 -13.81 0.68 -19.45
CA MET A 288 -14.73 1.64 -18.80
C MET A 288 -16.12 1.07 -18.55
N ILE A 289 -16.63 0.18 -19.40
CA ILE A 289 -17.94 -0.45 -19.21
C ILE A 289 -17.86 -1.71 -18.34
N GLY A 290 -16.88 -2.57 -18.59
CA GLY A 290 -16.75 -3.86 -17.91
C GLY A 290 -16.14 -3.76 -16.51
N MET A 291 -15.22 -2.82 -16.29
CA MET A 291 -14.49 -2.67 -15.02
C MET A 291 -15.40 -2.26 -13.86
N PRO A 292 -16.37 -1.32 -13.99
CA PRO A 292 -17.28 -1.03 -12.89
C PRO A 292 -18.11 -2.25 -12.47
N ALA A 293 -18.62 -3.04 -13.43
CA ALA A 293 -19.37 -4.25 -13.14
C ALA A 293 -18.48 -5.32 -12.47
N MET A 294 -17.27 -5.52 -12.99
CA MET A 294 -16.28 -6.44 -12.43
C MET A 294 -15.87 -6.00 -11.01
N LEU A 295 -15.52 -4.74 -10.81
CA LEU A 295 -15.14 -4.19 -9.49
C LEU A 295 -16.30 -4.28 -8.51
N SER A 296 -17.53 -4.01 -8.94
CA SER A 296 -18.73 -4.19 -8.11
C SER A 296 -18.88 -5.66 -7.69
N TRP A 297 -18.64 -6.62 -8.58
CA TRP A 297 -18.71 -8.04 -8.25
C TRP A 297 -17.54 -8.55 -7.39
N VAL A 298 -16.34 -8.01 -7.60
CA VAL A 298 -15.14 -8.32 -6.80
C VAL A 298 -15.30 -7.74 -5.38
N LEU A 299 -15.61 -6.46 -5.26
CA LEU A 299 -15.70 -5.73 -3.99
C LEU A 299 -17.00 -5.99 -3.24
N GLY A 300 -18.12 -6.09 -3.95
CA GLY A 300 -19.46 -6.18 -3.37
C GLY A 300 -19.82 -7.56 -2.80
N GLY A 301 -18.93 -8.56 -2.92
CA GLY A 301 -19.22 -9.87 -2.33
C GLY A 301 -20.36 -10.63 -3.03
N ASN A 302 -20.84 -11.67 -2.37
CA ASN A 302 -22.11 -12.35 -2.73
C ASN A 302 -23.33 -11.58 -2.18
N SER A 303 -23.41 -10.27 -2.44
CA SER A 303 -24.39 -9.38 -1.83
C SER A 303 -25.84 -9.64 -2.26
N SER A 304 -26.07 -10.31 -3.38
CA SER A 304 -27.42 -10.75 -3.80
C SER A 304 -28.05 -11.75 -2.83
N LYS A 305 -27.24 -12.44 -2.00
CA LYS A 305 -27.72 -13.35 -0.95
C LYS A 305 -27.90 -12.67 0.41
N LEU A 306 -27.47 -11.42 0.59
CA LEU A 306 -27.56 -10.69 1.86
C LEU A 306 -28.85 -9.86 1.91
N LYS A 307 -29.88 -10.35 2.62
CA LYS A 307 -31.13 -9.61 2.81
C LYS A 307 -30.91 -8.34 3.64
N GLY A 308 -31.39 -7.19 3.16
CA GLY A 308 -31.50 -5.96 3.95
C GLY A 308 -30.24 -5.10 4.10
N ARG A 309 -29.17 -5.36 3.33
CA ARG A 309 -27.98 -4.49 3.29
C ARG A 309 -27.81 -3.82 1.92
N PRO A 310 -27.40 -2.54 1.86
CA PRO A 310 -26.97 -1.94 0.60
C PRO A 310 -25.81 -2.74 0.00
N LEU A 311 -25.86 -2.95 -1.32
CA LEU A 311 -24.98 -3.87 -2.07
C LEU A 311 -23.49 -3.52 -1.98
N SER A 312 -23.16 -2.25 -1.78
CA SER A 312 -21.80 -1.72 -1.63
C SER A 312 -21.84 -0.23 -1.27
N CYS A 313 -20.73 0.32 -0.75
CA CYS A 313 -20.52 1.77 -0.71
C CYS A 313 -20.37 2.28 -2.17
N ARG A 314 -21.18 3.25 -2.58
CA ARG A 314 -21.08 3.85 -3.92
C ARG A 314 -20.13 5.03 -3.88
N LEU A 315 -19.45 5.30 -4.99
CA LEU A 315 -18.65 6.52 -5.14
C LEU A 315 -19.50 7.79 -5.00
N SER A 316 -20.78 7.71 -5.36
CA SER A 316 -21.78 8.79 -5.15
C SER A 316 -22.09 9.06 -3.68
N ASP A 317 -21.76 8.12 -2.79
CA ASP A 317 -21.99 8.27 -1.35
C ASP A 317 -20.83 9.04 -0.68
N LYS A 318 -19.80 9.43 -1.45
CA LYS A 318 -18.67 10.23 -0.97
C LYS A 318 -19.05 11.71 -0.83
N ALA A 319 -18.37 12.37 0.11
CA ALA A 319 -18.54 13.79 0.43
C ALA A 319 -17.88 14.78 -0.57
N ASN A 320 -17.15 14.32 -1.60
CA ASN A 320 -16.35 15.19 -2.48
C ASN A 320 -16.32 14.68 -3.94
N ASP A 321 -16.67 15.56 -4.89
CA ASP A 321 -16.82 15.32 -6.33
C ASP A 321 -15.59 15.72 -7.18
N GLN A 322 -14.52 16.19 -6.56
CA GLN A 322 -13.34 16.75 -7.26
C GLN A 322 -12.47 15.71 -7.97
N LEU A 323 -12.77 14.41 -7.83
CA LEU A 323 -11.95 13.34 -8.44
C LEU A 323 -11.75 13.54 -9.95
N SER A 324 -12.81 13.89 -10.68
CA SER A 324 -12.71 14.13 -12.14
C SER A 324 -11.76 15.28 -12.47
N ARG A 325 -11.77 16.35 -11.66
CA ARG A 325 -10.86 17.49 -11.83
C ARG A 325 -9.41 17.06 -11.60
N TRP A 326 -9.13 16.27 -10.57
CA TRP A 326 -7.78 15.77 -10.28
C TRP A 326 -7.20 14.83 -11.34
N PHE A 327 -8.04 14.24 -12.21
CA PHE A 327 -7.55 13.46 -13.36
C PHE A 327 -7.05 14.32 -14.53
N GLU A 328 -7.39 15.61 -14.55
CA GLU A 328 -7.11 16.51 -15.67
C GLU A 328 -6.27 17.74 -15.26
N ASP A 329 -6.24 18.06 -13.97
CA ASP A 329 -5.62 19.25 -13.39
C ASP A 329 -4.72 18.86 -12.20
N ASP A 330 -3.43 18.63 -12.48
CA ASP A 330 -2.41 18.31 -11.48
C ASP A 330 -2.27 19.44 -10.43
N ASP A 331 -2.55 20.69 -10.81
CA ASP A 331 -2.47 21.83 -9.91
C ASP A 331 -3.60 21.78 -8.87
N ALA A 332 -4.81 21.36 -9.26
CA ALA A 332 -5.90 21.13 -8.32
C ALA A 332 -5.61 20.01 -7.32
N LEU A 333 -4.82 19.00 -7.71
CA LEU A 333 -4.38 17.93 -6.81
C LEU A 333 -3.32 18.45 -5.83
N GLU A 334 -2.35 19.24 -6.29
CA GLU A 334 -1.36 19.90 -5.44
C GLU A 334 -2.03 20.89 -4.45
N GLU A 335 -3.05 21.63 -4.88
CA GLU A 335 -3.83 22.55 -4.04
C GLU A 335 -4.63 21.84 -2.96
N ALA A 336 -5.08 20.61 -3.23
CA ALA A 336 -5.79 19.78 -2.26
C ALA A 336 -4.88 19.23 -1.15
N MET A 337 -3.56 19.35 -1.27
CA MET A 337 -2.61 18.99 -0.22
C MET A 337 -2.71 19.99 0.94
N GLY A 338 -3.03 19.47 2.13
CA GLY A 338 -3.20 20.25 3.37
C GLY A 338 -1.91 20.54 4.13
N GLY A 339 -0.76 20.06 3.64
CA GLY A 339 0.52 20.14 4.36
C GLY A 339 1.28 21.46 4.23
N GLU A 340 2.27 21.61 5.11
CA GLU A 340 3.19 22.74 5.17
C GLU A 340 4.37 22.54 4.20
N TRP A 341 4.77 23.60 3.52
CA TRP A 341 5.86 23.55 2.55
C TRP A 341 7.20 23.87 3.18
N TYR A 342 8.23 23.15 2.77
CA TYR A 342 9.58 23.29 3.30
C TYR A 342 10.64 23.17 2.21
N LEU A 343 11.74 23.87 2.40
CA LEU A 343 13.01 23.64 1.71
C LEU A 343 13.93 22.82 2.62
N PHE A 344 14.11 21.54 2.29
CA PHE A 344 14.99 20.62 3.01
C PHE A 344 16.38 20.62 2.38
N PRO A 345 17.46 20.91 3.12
CA PRO A 345 18.81 20.84 2.58
C PRO A 345 19.17 19.42 2.14
N THR A 346 19.67 19.26 0.92
CA THR A 346 20.17 17.97 0.42
C THR A 346 21.65 17.89 0.76
N SER A 347 22.01 17.08 1.77
CA SER A 347 23.36 17.04 2.32
C SER A 347 24.33 16.25 1.44
N GLU A 348 25.03 16.94 0.55
CA GLU A 348 26.27 16.44 -0.07
C GLU A 348 27.43 17.43 0.22
N GLY A 349 27.79 17.55 1.49
CA GLY A 349 28.96 18.34 1.89
C GLY A 349 29.04 18.61 3.39
N ASN A 350 30.15 18.22 4.01
CA ASN A 350 30.42 18.39 5.44
C ASN A 350 30.33 19.86 5.93
N SER A 351 29.88 19.99 7.18
CA SER A 351 30.07 21.12 8.13
C SER A 351 29.27 22.42 7.94
N ASN A 352 27.94 22.33 8.09
CA ASN A 352 27.07 23.18 8.93
C ASN A 352 25.64 22.84 8.52
N SER A 353 24.93 22.05 9.33
CA SER A 353 23.60 21.53 8.98
C SER A 353 22.60 22.67 8.85
N LEU A 354 22.38 23.14 7.63
CA LEU A 354 21.24 23.99 7.29
C LEU A 354 19.98 23.32 7.86
N GLN A 355 19.09 24.12 8.46
CA GLN A 355 17.82 23.64 8.95
C GLN A 355 16.78 23.70 7.82
N PRO A 356 15.75 22.84 7.83
CA PRO A 356 14.63 22.99 6.91
C PRO A 356 13.99 24.37 7.05
N VAL A 357 13.76 25.05 5.92
CA VAL A 357 13.15 26.37 5.89
C VAL A 357 11.66 26.21 5.59
N ARG A 358 10.79 26.62 6.50
CA ARG A 358 9.34 26.63 6.26
C ARG A 358 8.97 27.75 5.30
N LEU A 359 8.20 27.42 4.28
CA LEU A 359 7.62 28.38 3.35
C LEU A 359 6.23 28.80 3.86
N ILE A 360 5.98 30.11 3.89
CA ILE A 360 4.72 30.67 4.38
C ILE A 360 3.81 30.93 3.18
N ARG A 361 2.60 30.34 3.18
CA ARG A 361 1.54 30.64 2.20
C ARG A 361 0.87 31.99 2.51
N ASP A 362 1.63 33.07 2.40
CA ASP A 362 1.16 34.45 2.58
C ASP A 362 1.58 35.27 1.36
N GLU A 363 0.61 35.81 0.62
CA GLU A 363 0.88 36.58 -0.61
C GLU A 363 1.51 37.95 -0.34
N GLN A 364 1.47 38.42 0.91
CA GLN A 364 2.07 39.69 1.31
C GLN A 364 3.52 39.52 1.78
N ARG A 365 4.01 38.28 1.94
CA ARG A 365 5.36 37.98 2.40
C ARG A 365 6.22 37.39 1.29
N ALA A 366 7.48 37.80 1.28
CA ALA A 366 8.50 37.25 0.41
C ALA A 366 9.67 36.77 1.28
N ILE A 367 10.19 35.57 1.02
CA ILE A 367 11.41 35.10 1.64
C ILE A 367 12.57 35.57 0.78
N SER A 368 13.44 36.41 1.35
CA SER A 368 14.69 36.83 0.72
C SER A 368 15.75 35.74 0.88
N VAL A 369 16.51 35.45 -0.17
CA VAL A 369 17.64 34.52 -0.15
C VAL A 369 18.91 35.29 -0.51
N GLY A 370 19.95 35.18 0.31
CA GLY A 370 21.19 35.90 0.10
C GLY A 370 22.33 35.40 0.99
N SER A 371 23.53 35.95 0.82
CA SER A 371 24.70 35.51 1.61
C SER A 371 24.69 35.99 3.06
N ARG A 372 23.82 36.94 3.40
CA ARG A 372 23.63 37.49 4.74
C ARG A 372 22.14 37.61 5.02
N SER A 373 21.77 37.50 6.30
CA SER A 373 20.39 37.76 6.73
C SER A 373 20.09 39.24 6.62
N ASP A 374 18.92 39.59 6.10
CA ASP A 374 18.41 40.96 6.20
C ASP A 374 18.11 41.28 7.68
N PRO A 375 18.76 42.29 8.29
CA PRO A 375 18.54 42.64 9.69
C PRO A 375 17.12 43.14 9.98
N SER A 376 16.37 43.56 8.94
CA SER A 376 15.04 44.15 9.08
C SER A 376 13.90 43.13 9.16
N ASP A 377 14.09 41.90 8.67
CA ASP A 377 13.10 40.81 8.76
C ASP A 377 13.76 39.42 8.78
N SER A 378 14.31 39.06 9.94
CA SER A 378 14.96 37.76 10.15
C SER A 378 14.03 36.54 9.98
N ALA A 379 12.70 36.73 10.06
CA ALA A 379 11.73 35.65 9.88
C ALA A 379 11.46 35.33 8.41
N SER A 380 11.79 36.26 7.50
CA SER A 380 11.58 36.13 6.05
C SER A 380 12.91 36.22 5.28
N SER A 381 14.02 35.79 5.89
CA SER A 381 15.35 35.83 5.27
C SER A 381 16.11 34.51 5.45
N LEU A 382 16.57 33.94 4.34
CA LEU A 382 17.42 32.76 4.27
C LEU A 382 18.86 33.18 3.95
N ALA A 383 19.71 33.18 4.99
CA ALA A 383 21.12 33.49 4.88
C ALA A 383 21.95 32.24 4.53
N LEU A 384 22.59 32.24 3.37
CA LEU A 384 23.48 31.18 2.89
C LEU A 384 24.89 31.76 2.70
N PRO A 385 25.73 31.81 3.75
CA PRO A 385 27.05 32.45 3.72
C PRO A 385 28.06 31.58 2.94
N MET A 386 27.83 31.44 1.64
CA MET A 386 28.63 30.64 0.71
C MET A 386 29.18 31.54 -0.41
N PRO A 387 30.37 31.25 -0.95
CA PRO A 387 31.03 32.12 -1.92
C PRO A 387 30.21 32.39 -3.18
N GLN A 388 29.38 31.43 -3.61
CA GLN A 388 28.60 31.55 -4.84
C GLN A 388 27.22 32.21 -4.65
N ILE A 389 26.91 32.69 -3.44
CA ILE A 389 25.64 33.32 -3.12
C ILE A 389 25.83 34.84 -3.08
N SER A 390 25.13 35.56 -3.95
CA SER A 390 25.08 37.03 -3.92
C SER A 390 24.40 37.54 -2.64
N GLU A 391 24.70 38.78 -2.21
CA GLU A 391 24.05 39.39 -1.04
C GLU A 391 22.52 39.45 -1.18
N ARG A 392 22.03 39.70 -2.40
CA ARG A 392 20.64 39.54 -2.80
C ARG A 392 20.58 38.55 -3.95
N HIS A 393 20.37 37.27 -3.64
CA HIS A 393 20.46 36.19 -4.62
C HIS A 393 19.11 35.91 -5.29
N ALA A 394 18.08 35.66 -4.49
CA ALA A 394 16.75 35.32 -4.98
C ALA A 394 15.65 35.74 -4.00
N THR A 395 14.40 35.67 -4.44
CA THR A 395 13.20 35.81 -3.60
C THR A 395 12.22 34.69 -3.86
N ILE A 396 11.61 34.18 -2.81
CA ILE A 396 10.50 33.22 -2.89
C ILE A 396 9.21 33.93 -2.49
N THR A 397 8.18 33.82 -3.31
CA THR A 397 6.86 34.41 -3.07
C THR A 397 5.76 33.38 -3.21
N CYS A 398 4.63 33.62 -2.54
CA CYS A 398 3.42 32.83 -2.71
C CYS A 398 2.40 33.66 -3.51
N LYS A 399 1.78 33.06 -4.53
CA LYS A 399 0.67 33.67 -5.27
C LYS A 399 -0.32 32.58 -5.70
N ASN A 400 -1.61 32.78 -5.48
CA ASN A 400 -2.66 31.81 -5.75
C ASN A 400 -2.34 30.43 -5.14
N LYS A 401 -1.84 30.41 -3.89
CA LYS A 401 -1.40 29.21 -3.16
C LYS A 401 -0.21 28.44 -3.77
N ALA A 402 0.38 28.92 -4.86
CA ALA A 402 1.58 28.36 -5.47
C ALA A 402 2.82 29.19 -5.10
N PHE A 403 3.98 28.53 -5.03
CA PHE A 403 5.24 29.18 -4.75
C PHE A 403 6.04 29.47 -6.02
N TYR A 404 6.66 30.64 -6.04
CA TYR A 404 7.47 31.14 -7.14
C TYR A 404 8.83 31.55 -6.64
N LEU A 405 9.85 31.29 -7.44
CA LEU A 405 11.24 31.64 -7.21
C LEU A 405 11.68 32.64 -8.28
N THR A 406 12.24 33.77 -7.84
CA THR A 406 12.79 34.80 -8.72
C THR A 406 14.26 34.98 -8.41
N ASP A 407 15.14 34.68 -9.36
CA ASP A 407 16.56 35.03 -9.27
C ASP A 407 16.73 36.54 -9.44
N LEU A 408 17.45 37.22 -8.56
CA LEU A 408 17.61 38.68 -8.57
C LEU A 408 18.81 39.15 -9.42
N GLY A 409 19.18 38.39 -10.45
CA GLY A 409 20.38 38.65 -11.24
C GLY A 409 21.65 38.19 -10.53
N SER A 410 21.56 37.05 -9.83
CA SER A 410 22.71 36.50 -9.10
C SER A 410 23.83 36.10 -10.06
N GLU A 411 25.08 36.26 -9.62
CA GLU A 411 26.27 36.03 -10.46
C GLU A 411 26.34 34.57 -10.94
N HIS A 412 26.11 33.62 -10.02
CA HIS A 412 26.18 32.18 -10.30
C HIS A 412 24.84 31.55 -10.68
N GLY A 413 23.74 32.32 -10.62
CA GLY A 413 22.40 31.90 -11.01
C GLY A 413 21.73 30.97 -10.00
N THR A 414 20.41 30.88 -10.11
CA THR A 414 19.58 29.88 -9.42
C THR A 414 19.14 28.80 -10.40
N TRP A 415 19.11 27.54 -9.98
CA TRP A 415 18.74 26.40 -10.81
C TRP A 415 17.63 25.58 -10.17
N ILE A 416 16.75 25.02 -11.00
CA ILE A 416 15.71 24.08 -10.57
C ILE A 416 15.94 22.77 -11.34
N THR A 417 15.96 21.66 -10.61
CA THR A 417 15.86 20.31 -11.15
C THR A 417 14.46 19.78 -10.84
N ASP A 418 13.67 19.53 -11.88
CA ASP A 418 12.30 19.04 -11.71
C ASP A 418 12.24 17.53 -11.42
N ASN A 419 11.03 17.02 -11.20
CA ASN A 419 10.74 15.60 -10.95
C ASN A 419 11.11 14.65 -12.12
N GLU A 420 11.34 15.17 -13.33
CA GLU A 420 11.85 14.40 -14.47
C GLU A 420 13.39 14.42 -14.55
N GLY A 421 14.05 15.10 -13.61
CA GLY A 421 15.50 15.26 -13.57
C GLY A 421 16.02 16.33 -14.55
N ARG A 422 15.14 17.18 -15.11
CA ARG A 422 15.57 18.26 -16.00
C ARG A 422 16.04 19.43 -15.16
N ARG A 423 17.34 19.72 -15.25
CA ARG A 423 17.97 20.87 -14.61
C ARG A 423 17.97 22.07 -15.54
N TYR A 424 17.41 23.20 -15.10
CA TYR A 424 17.35 24.43 -15.88
C TYR A 424 17.61 25.67 -15.00
N ARG A 425 18.17 26.72 -15.62
CA ARG A 425 18.46 27.99 -14.93
C ARG A 425 17.19 28.83 -14.84
N VAL A 426 16.91 29.38 -13.67
CA VAL A 426 15.85 30.37 -13.46
C VAL A 426 16.24 31.66 -14.18
N PRO A 427 15.40 32.20 -15.10
CA PRO A 427 15.71 33.45 -15.77
C PRO A 427 15.77 34.61 -14.76
N PRO A 428 16.78 35.50 -14.84
CA PRO A 428 16.89 36.64 -13.95
C PRO A 428 15.64 37.54 -13.99
N ASN A 429 15.18 37.95 -12.82
CA ASN A 429 14.04 38.82 -12.59
C ASN A 429 12.70 38.29 -13.14
N PHE A 430 12.60 36.98 -13.40
CA PHE A 430 11.36 36.34 -13.83
C PHE A 430 10.91 35.30 -12.80
N PRO A 431 9.66 35.37 -12.29
CA PRO A 431 9.17 34.40 -11.33
C PRO A 431 8.92 33.05 -12.00
N VAL A 432 9.58 32.02 -11.50
CA VAL A 432 9.41 30.63 -11.95
C VAL A 432 8.73 29.83 -10.87
N ARG A 433 7.65 29.15 -11.22
CA ARG A 433 6.96 28.24 -10.27
C ARG A 433 7.84 27.03 -10.00
N PHE A 434 7.91 26.64 -8.73
CA PHE A 434 8.48 25.35 -8.32
C PHE A 434 7.41 24.48 -7.63
N ARG A 435 7.60 23.18 -7.66
CA ARG A 435 6.64 22.14 -7.25
C ARG A 435 7.22 21.24 -6.15
N PRO A 436 6.39 20.41 -5.49
CA PRO A 436 6.89 19.41 -4.56
C PRO A 436 7.86 18.45 -5.27
N SER A 437 8.92 18.04 -4.58
CA SER A 437 10.03 17.20 -5.08
C SER A 437 11.06 17.90 -5.97
N ASP A 438 10.82 19.15 -6.40
CA ASP A 438 11.85 19.92 -7.10
C ASP A 438 13.08 20.11 -6.21
N VAL A 439 14.26 20.19 -6.83
CA VAL A 439 15.51 20.57 -6.16
C VAL A 439 15.91 21.95 -6.64
N ILE A 440 16.02 22.89 -5.70
CA ILE A 440 16.46 24.27 -5.93
C ILE A 440 17.92 24.37 -5.53
N GLU A 441 18.76 24.86 -6.44
CA GLU A 441 20.18 25.11 -6.19
C GLU A 441 20.44 26.61 -6.32
N PHE A 442 20.96 27.23 -5.28
CA PHE A 442 21.41 28.62 -5.33
C PHE A 442 22.90 28.64 -5.65
N GLY A 443 23.28 29.17 -6.81
CA GLY A 443 24.64 29.05 -7.33
C GLY A 443 24.89 27.72 -8.07
N THR A 444 26.17 27.31 -8.14
CA THR A 444 26.63 26.13 -8.89
C THR A 444 27.44 25.14 -8.05
N ASP A 445 27.71 25.45 -6.78
CA ASP A 445 28.26 24.49 -5.85
C ASP A 445 27.11 23.73 -5.19
N GLN A 446 27.20 22.41 -5.11
CA GLN A 446 26.14 21.54 -4.59
C GLN A 446 25.86 21.74 -3.07
N LYS A 447 26.39 22.82 -2.48
CA LYS A 447 26.31 23.12 -1.06
C LYS A 447 25.04 23.87 -0.68
N ALA A 448 24.44 24.62 -1.62
CA ALA A 448 23.20 25.37 -1.41
C ALA A 448 22.01 24.75 -2.16
N MET A 449 21.86 23.43 -2.02
CA MET A 449 20.80 22.66 -2.66
C MET A 449 19.68 22.31 -1.66
N PHE A 450 18.44 22.54 -2.07
CA PHE A 450 17.25 22.33 -1.25
C PHE A 450 16.21 21.53 -2.01
N ARG A 451 15.71 20.45 -1.42
CA ARG A 451 14.56 19.71 -1.89
C ARG A 451 13.27 20.31 -1.34
N VAL A 452 12.32 20.57 -2.23
CA VAL A 452 10.99 21.05 -1.86
C VAL A 452 10.16 19.89 -1.33
N LYS A 453 9.71 19.97 -0.07
CA LYS A 453 8.83 18.97 0.56
C LYS A 453 7.55 19.60 1.07
N VAL A 454 6.48 18.81 1.09
CA VAL A 454 5.20 19.16 1.71
C VAL A 454 4.89 18.12 2.78
N LEU A 455 4.74 18.56 4.03
CA LEU A 455 4.64 17.67 5.20
C LEU A 455 3.58 18.18 6.18
N ASN A 456 2.81 17.28 6.77
CA ASN A 456 1.90 17.61 7.88
C ASN A 456 2.63 17.71 9.23
N THR A 457 3.76 17.01 9.38
CA THR A 457 4.54 17.00 10.62
C THR A 457 6.00 16.77 10.26
N LEU A 458 6.93 17.47 10.93
CA LEU A 458 8.35 17.27 10.69
C LEU A 458 8.80 15.90 11.23
N PRO A 459 9.61 15.11 10.49
CA PRO A 459 10.04 13.77 10.89
C PRO A 459 10.74 13.71 12.26
N TYR A 460 11.37 14.79 12.70
CA TYR A 460 12.08 14.87 13.98
C TYR A 460 11.17 15.19 15.18
N GLU A 461 9.98 15.77 14.95
CA GLU A 461 9.02 16.04 16.03
C GLU A 461 8.21 14.80 16.42
N SER A 462 7.89 13.92 15.46
CA SER A 462 7.19 12.65 15.75
C SER A 462 8.04 11.72 16.61
N ALA A 463 9.35 11.62 16.34
CA ALA A 463 10.30 10.86 17.17
C ALA A 463 10.42 11.39 18.61
N ARG A 464 10.29 12.71 18.83
CA ARG A 464 10.26 13.32 20.17
C ARG A 464 8.93 13.10 20.88
N ARG A 465 7.79 13.24 20.19
CA ARG A 465 6.47 12.97 20.77
C ARG A 465 6.29 11.49 21.10
N GLY A 466 6.77 10.58 20.25
CA GLY A 466 6.74 9.14 20.49
C GLY A 466 7.49 8.72 21.76
N LYS A 467 8.65 9.34 22.05
CA LYS A 467 9.39 9.12 23.31
C LYS A 467 8.68 9.66 24.55
N GLN A 468 8.02 10.82 24.45
CA GLN A 468 7.21 11.35 25.56
C GLN A 468 5.94 10.52 25.78
N GLN A 469 5.30 10.03 24.72
CA GLN A 469 4.06 9.24 24.83
C GLN A 469 4.34 7.80 25.29
N GLN A 470 5.48 7.20 24.92
CA GLN A 470 5.93 5.93 25.50
C GLN A 470 6.28 6.06 26.99
N GLN A 471 6.83 7.19 27.43
CA GLN A 471 7.03 7.45 28.87
C GLN A 471 5.72 7.62 29.65
N ILE A 472 4.65 8.10 28.99
CA ILE A 472 3.33 8.26 29.62
C ILE A 472 2.52 6.95 29.60
N LEU A 473 2.76 6.05 28.63
CA LEU A 473 2.09 4.74 28.55
C LEU A 473 2.82 3.60 29.28
N GLN A 474 4.07 3.78 29.71
CA GLN A 474 4.76 2.85 30.61
C GLN A 474 4.53 3.14 32.10
N ALA A 475 3.68 4.11 32.42
CA ALA A 475 3.24 4.42 33.77
C ALA A 475 1.70 4.37 33.87
N ALA A 476 1.11 3.20 33.64
CA ALA A 476 -0.19 2.77 34.18
C ALA A 476 -0.40 1.26 33.95
#